data_AF-A0A5C5WQ17-F1
#
_entry.id   AF-A0A5C5WQ17-F1
#
_cell.length_a   1.000
_cell.length_b   1.000
_cell.length_c   1.000
_cell.angle_alpha   90.00
_cell.angle_beta   90.00
_cell.angle_gamma   90.00
#
_symmetry.space_group_name_H-M   'P 1'
#
loop_
_entity.id
_entity.type
_entity.pdbx_description
1 polymer ?
#
loop_
_entity_poly.entity_id
_entity_poly.type
_entity_poly.pdbx_seq_one_letter_code
_entity_poly.pdbx_strand_id
1 'polypeptide(L)'
;MRQKEAKPLTKTVDPNALQPTTTTRSDMRIKENSVVHAMLIFNAIAIVLFCMLPGLQILKWMWLAFCLQGIFSFALICNLPHSSWAMLLAPSSLAVTYLSISFGLGAFALRSDVATTLRDTRAGVGFWYSLSSSAPTIAGVLLGSIYLITLSFIANWRSKGRDMLSQGLPGMPSRSTFIVVCIAVALLVTFSVFPLNLSVLGASDDISYPVRLLCCIALFAACQNRRPLVRYAVYLAAAAPMAMMSFHSKREALFVVIAAITVELMAHNEPLKVSFRRIGLALLAASVVFVFILWASVMRGYGGYHPTSAIEGVRYIPQYVQEPYFIETATSNFETNSTISHTANCIHMIRTGELKMQWGATLCKFVFLPVPRRYFPGKPESMIAVYTQHVASKFYEIGGSFPVTLPGELYANFGIPGLVLVVPLFMVLDSFFFSAARSIGEDPFGFSVLLAVYLGSSSVMLVRGSGLDIYIVYAAIAAVPAIVFGVVAGRRLPWRIRIN
;
A
#
# COMPACT_ATOMS: atom_id res chain seq x y z
N MET A 1 -8.40 53.99 -26.38
CA MET A 1 -7.56 53.41 -25.32
C MET A 1 -7.92 54.07 -24.00
N ARG A 2 -8.61 53.35 -23.08
CA ARG A 2 -8.88 53.83 -21.72
C ARG A 2 -8.11 52.94 -20.75
N GLN A 3 -7.04 53.47 -20.17
CA GLN A 3 -6.33 52.83 -19.06
C GLN A 3 -7.25 52.83 -17.83
N LYS A 4 -7.66 51.63 -17.38
CA LYS A 4 -8.26 51.45 -16.06
C LYS A 4 -7.13 51.44 -15.03
N GLU A 5 -7.02 52.52 -14.27
CA GLU A 5 -6.17 52.60 -13.09
C GLU A 5 -6.62 51.56 -12.06
N ALA A 6 -5.73 50.62 -11.74
CA ALA A 6 -5.95 49.64 -10.69
C ALA A 6 -5.74 50.33 -9.33
N LYS A 7 -6.81 50.46 -8.54
CA LYS A 7 -6.72 50.91 -7.13
C LYS A 7 -5.88 49.90 -6.33
N PRO A 8 -4.83 50.33 -5.61
CA PRO A 8 -4.09 49.46 -4.71
C PRO A 8 -4.97 49.09 -3.51
N LEU A 9 -5.30 47.80 -3.39
CA LEU A 9 -5.97 47.22 -2.22
C LEU A 9 -4.94 47.05 -1.10
N THR A 10 -4.59 48.14 -0.42
CA THR A 10 -3.88 48.07 0.87
C THR A 10 -4.86 47.67 1.95
N LYS A 11 -5.12 46.36 2.10
CA LYS A 11 -5.69 45.83 3.34
C LYS A 11 -4.64 45.97 4.42
N THR A 12 -4.81 46.94 5.31
CA THR A 12 -4.10 47.03 6.59
C THR A 12 -4.42 45.76 7.38
N VAL A 13 -3.47 44.83 7.41
CA VAL A 13 -3.54 43.63 8.24
C VAL A 13 -3.36 44.11 9.68
N ASP A 14 -4.38 43.93 10.51
CA ASP A 14 -4.33 44.23 11.94
C ASP A 14 -3.19 43.40 12.58
N PRO A 15 -2.12 44.04 13.08
CA PRO A 15 -0.99 43.33 13.69
C PRO A 15 -1.39 42.56 14.95
N ASN A 16 -2.57 42.83 15.54
CA ASN A 16 -3.08 42.13 16.71
C ASN A 16 -3.96 40.91 16.36
N ALA A 17 -4.41 40.76 15.11
CA ALA A 17 -5.25 39.63 14.69
C ALA A 17 -4.48 38.31 14.50
N LEU A 18 -3.16 38.34 14.66
CA LEU A 18 -2.25 37.19 14.51
C LEU A 18 -1.46 36.91 15.79
N GLN A 19 -1.97 37.24 16.98
CA GLN A 19 -1.45 36.61 18.20
C GLN A 19 -1.99 35.18 18.25
N PRO A 20 -1.17 34.14 17.96
CA PRO A 20 -1.62 32.77 18.09
C PRO A 20 -2.04 32.58 19.55
N THR A 21 -3.29 32.15 19.75
CA THR A 21 -3.75 31.68 21.06
C THR A 21 -2.71 30.72 21.58
N THR A 22 -2.03 31.10 22.65
CA THR A 22 -0.96 30.35 23.30
C THR A 22 -1.56 29.14 24.02
N THR A 23 -2.15 28.23 23.25
CA THR A 23 -2.34 26.86 23.72
C THR A 23 -0.94 26.35 23.98
N THR A 24 -0.60 26.20 25.25
CA THR A 24 0.79 25.97 25.66
C THR A 24 1.27 24.66 25.02
N ARG A 25 2.51 24.64 24.50
CA ARG A 25 3.10 23.43 23.89
C ARG A 25 3.02 22.20 24.82
N SER A 26 2.94 22.42 26.12
CA SER A 26 2.67 21.41 27.15
C SER A 26 1.32 20.73 26.98
N ASP A 27 0.22 21.48 26.80
CA ASP A 27 -1.13 20.92 26.71
C ASP A 27 -1.29 20.02 25.48
N MET A 28 -0.70 20.43 24.36
CA MET A 28 -0.68 19.61 23.14
C MET A 28 0.09 18.29 23.33
N ARG A 29 1.24 18.33 24.02
CA ARG A 29 2.03 17.12 24.31
C ARG A 29 1.29 16.16 25.25
N ILE A 30 0.58 16.69 26.26
CA ILE A 30 -0.21 15.87 27.19
C ILE A 30 -1.33 15.17 26.42
N LYS A 31 -2.10 15.90 25.61
CA LYS A 31 -3.19 15.31 24.82
C LYS A 31 -2.70 14.26 23.83
N GLU A 32 -1.60 14.54 23.13
CA GLU A 32 -0.95 13.59 22.20
C GLU A 32 -0.57 12.30 22.92
N ASN A 33 0.12 12.42 24.05
CA ASN A 33 0.54 11.26 24.84
C ASN A 33 -0.68 10.47 25.30
N SER A 34 -1.73 11.09 25.83
CA SER A 34 -2.91 10.37 26.32
C SER A 34 -3.59 9.53 25.23
N VAL A 35 -3.75 10.08 24.02
CA VAL A 35 -4.35 9.34 22.88
C VAL A 35 -3.48 8.16 22.46
N VAL A 36 -2.18 8.38 22.31
CA VAL A 36 -1.21 7.32 21.96
C VAL A 36 -1.25 6.21 23.01
N HIS A 37 -1.12 6.53 24.31
CA HIS A 37 -1.10 5.53 25.37
C HIS A 37 -2.41 4.74 25.45
N ALA A 38 -3.57 5.40 25.37
CA ALA A 38 -4.87 4.72 25.41
C ALA A 38 -4.99 3.69 24.28
N MET A 39 -4.51 4.02 23.08
CA MET A 39 -4.54 3.12 21.93
C MET A 39 -3.54 1.99 22.02
N LEU A 40 -2.35 2.25 22.58
CA LEU A 40 -1.37 1.19 22.80
C LEU A 40 -1.88 0.18 23.82
N ILE A 41 -2.48 0.68 24.91
CA ILE A 41 -3.11 -0.14 25.95
C ILE A 41 -4.27 -0.94 25.35
N PHE A 42 -5.15 -0.32 24.57
CA PHE A 42 -6.27 -1.02 23.92
C PHE A 42 -5.78 -2.17 23.04
N ASN A 43 -4.78 -1.94 22.18
CA ASN A 43 -4.25 -2.99 21.32
C ASN A 43 -3.57 -4.12 22.11
N ALA A 44 -2.79 -3.77 23.14
CA ALA A 44 -2.15 -4.75 24.01
C ALA A 44 -3.20 -5.62 24.74
N ILE A 45 -4.24 -4.99 25.30
CA ILE A 45 -5.36 -5.68 25.95
C ILE A 45 -6.09 -6.57 24.93
N ALA A 46 -6.38 -6.07 23.74
CA ALA A 46 -7.04 -6.87 22.70
C ALA A 46 -6.21 -8.10 22.35
N ILE A 47 -4.89 -7.96 22.14
CA ILE A 47 -4.00 -9.10 21.88
C ILE A 47 -4.03 -10.11 23.02
N VAL A 48 -3.90 -9.66 24.27
CA VAL A 48 -3.91 -10.53 25.46
C VAL A 48 -5.25 -11.25 25.61
N LEU A 49 -6.36 -10.52 25.52
CA LEU A 49 -7.71 -11.09 25.60
C LEU A 49 -7.94 -12.12 24.51
N PHE A 50 -7.55 -11.83 23.27
CA PHE A 50 -7.66 -12.79 22.17
C PHE A 50 -6.78 -14.01 22.38
N CYS A 51 -5.58 -13.87 22.96
CA CYS A 51 -4.73 -15.01 23.27
C CYS A 51 -5.29 -15.90 24.40
N MET A 52 -6.19 -15.38 25.24
CA MET A 52 -6.84 -16.11 26.33
C MET A 52 -8.15 -16.81 25.91
N LEU A 53 -8.73 -16.43 24.77
CA LEU A 53 -10.00 -17.01 24.32
C LEU A 53 -9.79 -18.44 23.77
N PRO A 54 -10.79 -19.34 23.90
CA PRO A 54 -10.79 -20.61 23.20
C PRO A 54 -10.70 -20.39 21.68
N GLY A 55 -9.99 -21.27 20.98
CA GLY A 55 -9.69 -21.10 19.56
C GLY A 55 -10.90 -20.85 18.66
N LEU A 56 -12.01 -21.55 18.90
CA LEU A 56 -13.26 -21.34 18.14
C LEU A 56 -13.86 -19.94 18.37
N GLN A 57 -13.75 -19.41 19.58
CA GLN A 57 -14.23 -18.06 19.90
C GLN A 57 -13.35 -17.00 19.24
N ILE A 58 -12.03 -17.21 19.22
CA ILE A 58 -11.10 -16.33 18.49
C ILE A 58 -11.54 -16.22 17.04
N LEU A 59 -11.67 -17.35 16.34
CA LEU A 59 -12.03 -17.37 14.92
C LEU A 59 -13.38 -16.68 14.66
N LYS A 60 -14.34 -16.81 15.59
CA LYS A 60 -15.65 -16.15 15.52
C LYS A 60 -15.57 -14.63 15.62
N TRP A 61 -14.67 -14.09 16.44
CA TRP A 61 -14.60 -12.65 16.75
C TRP A 61 -13.41 -11.92 16.12
N MET A 62 -12.51 -12.64 15.44
CA MET A 62 -11.28 -12.07 14.90
C MET A 62 -11.52 -10.95 13.88
N TRP A 63 -12.58 -11.06 13.08
CA TRP A 63 -12.97 -10.00 12.13
C TRP A 63 -13.22 -8.66 12.84
N LEU A 64 -13.89 -8.70 14.00
CA LEU A 64 -14.21 -7.50 14.77
C LEU A 64 -12.95 -6.88 15.35
N ALA A 65 -12.01 -7.70 15.81
CA ALA A 65 -10.71 -7.23 16.31
C ALA A 65 -9.93 -6.47 15.23
N PHE A 66 -9.83 -7.03 14.02
CA PHE A 66 -9.14 -6.36 12.92
C PHE A 66 -9.83 -5.06 12.49
N CYS A 67 -11.16 -5.06 12.41
CA CYS A 67 -11.93 -3.85 12.10
C CYS A 67 -11.75 -2.77 13.16
N LEU A 68 -11.85 -3.11 14.45
CA LEU A 68 -11.62 -2.17 15.55
C LEU A 68 -10.20 -1.65 15.52
N GLN A 69 -9.20 -2.50 15.35
CA GLN A 69 -7.80 -2.09 15.25
C GLN A 69 -7.55 -1.13 14.08
N GLY A 70 -8.20 -1.36 12.93
CA GLY A 70 -8.15 -0.45 11.79
C GLY A 70 -8.78 0.91 12.11
N ILE A 71 -9.97 0.91 12.72
CA ILE A 71 -10.67 2.14 13.15
C ILE A 71 -9.82 2.92 14.17
N PHE A 72 -9.26 2.25 15.17
CA PHE A 72 -8.39 2.88 16.16
C PHE A 72 -7.11 3.41 15.54
N SER A 73 -6.46 2.65 14.65
CA SER A 73 -5.24 3.13 13.99
C SER A 73 -5.52 4.34 13.09
N PHE A 74 -6.64 4.34 12.37
CA PHE A 74 -7.09 5.49 11.60
C PHE A 74 -7.38 6.71 12.50
N ALA A 75 -8.13 6.50 13.59
CA ALA A 75 -8.42 7.54 14.57
C ALA A 75 -7.13 8.08 15.21
N LEU A 76 -6.12 7.24 15.44
CA LEU A 76 -4.82 7.67 15.96
C LEU A 76 -4.19 8.67 15.00
N ILE A 77 -4.03 8.27 13.74
CA ILE A 77 -3.43 9.10 12.69
C ILE A 77 -4.19 10.42 12.56
N CYS A 78 -5.52 10.37 12.67
CA CYS A 78 -6.35 11.58 12.60
C CYS A 78 -6.12 12.55 13.76
N ASN A 79 -5.86 12.02 14.95
CA ASN A 79 -5.70 12.81 16.17
C ASN A 79 -4.24 13.19 16.48
N LEU A 80 -3.27 12.75 15.67
CA LEU A 80 -1.89 13.23 15.82
C LEU A 80 -1.83 14.73 15.54
N PRO A 81 -1.11 15.51 16.35
CA PRO A 81 -0.94 16.93 16.09
C PRO A 81 -0.22 17.11 14.75
N HIS A 82 -0.57 18.17 14.03
CA HIS A 82 0.01 18.43 12.70
C HIS A 82 -0.23 17.30 11.67
N SER A 83 -1.26 16.47 11.88
CA SER A 83 -1.63 15.44 10.91
C SER A 83 -2.00 16.07 9.57
N SER A 84 -1.43 15.54 8.49
CA SER A 84 -1.80 15.90 7.12
C SER A 84 -2.44 14.72 6.41
N TRP A 85 -3.23 15.00 5.37
CA TRP A 85 -3.83 13.93 4.57
C TRP A 85 -2.78 12.99 3.96
N ALA A 86 -1.58 13.49 3.66
CA ALA A 86 -0.48 12.67 3.15
C ALA A 86 -0.07 11.57 4.13
N MET A 87 -0.19 11.79 5.45
CA MET A 87 0.18 10.80 6.46
C MET A 87 -0.64 9.51 6.37
N LEU A 88 -1.89 9.58 5.86
CA LEU A 88 -2.71 8.39 5.63
C LEU A 88 -2.13 7.47 4.55
N LEU A 89 -1.26 8.01 3.69
CA LEU A 89 -0.58 7.29 2.61
C LEU A 89 0.86 6.92 2.96
N ALA A 90 1.30 7.15 4.20
CA ALA A 90 2.57 6.62 4.67
C ALA A 90 2.57 5.08 4.57
N PRO A 91 3.71 4.44 4.22
CA PRO A 91 3.83 2.99 4.08
C PRO A 91 3.19 2.20 5.23
N SER A 92 3.45 2.57 6.48
CA SER A 92 2.87 1.91 7.66
C SER A 92 1.36 2.13 7.79
N SER A 93 0.86 3.34 7.52
CA SER A 93 -0.57 3.65 7.50
C SER A 93 -1.31 2.83 6.44
N LEU A 94 -0.73 2.73 5.23
CA LEU A 94 -1.25 1.89 4.15
C LEU A 94 -1.24 0.41 4.53
N ALA A 95 -0.14 -0.06 5.13
CA ALA A 95 0.00 -1.43 5.60
C ALA A 95 -1.05 -1.80 6.65
N VAL A 96 -1.23 -0.97 7.68
CA VAL A 96 -2.23 -1.15 8.74
C VAL A 96 -3.63 -1.14 8.14
N THR A 97 -3.94 -0.14 7.32
CA THR A 97 -5.25 -0.02 6.65
C THR A 97 -5.56 -1.27 5.82
N TYR A 98 -4.59 -1.70 5.00
CA TYR A 98 -4.73 -2.87 4.15
C TYR A 98 -4.92 -4.15 4.97
N LEU A 99 -4.07 -4.41 5.97
CA LEU A 99 -4.17 -5.61 6.80
C LEU A 99 -5.46 -5.65 7.60
N SER A 100 -5.88 -4.53 8.20
CA SER A 100 -7.13 -4.45 8.96
C SER A 100 -8.35 -4.73 8.09
N ILE A 101 -8.42 -4.14 6.88
CA ILE A 101 -9.53 -4.38 5.95
C ILE A 101 -9.47 -5.81 5.41
N SER A 102 -8.30 -6.25 4.95
CA SER A 102 -8.12 -7.56 4.32
C SER A 102 -8.39 -8.70 5.31
N PHE A 103 -7.82 -8.62 6.51
CA PHE A 103 -8.04 -9.63 7.53
C PHE A 103 -9.42 -9.53 8.17
N GLY A 104 -9.96 -8.32 8.35
CA GLY A 104 -11.33 -8.12 8.85
C GLY A 104 -12.37 -8.75 7.92
N LEU A 105 -12.35 -8.36 6.64
CA LEU A 105 -13.27 -8.91 5.64
C LEU A 105 -13.03 -10.40 5.38
N GLY A 106 -11.78 -10.83 5.33
CA GLY A 106 -11.43 -12.25 5.14
C GLY A 106 -11.93 -13.13 6.29
N ALA A 107 -11.67 -12.73 7.54
CA ALA A 107 -12.16 -13.46 8.71
C ALA A 107 -13.70 -13.45 8.80
N PHE A 108 -14.35 -12.36 8.39
CA PHE A 108 -15.80 -12.29 8.32
C PHE A 108 -16.36 -13.30 7.29
N ALA A 109 -15.78 -13.33 6.09
CA ALA A 109 -16.21 -14.24 5.02
C ALA A 109 -16.01 -15.72 5.37
N LEU A 110 -14.90 -16.06 6.04
CA LEU A 110 -14.63 -17.43 6.50
C LEU A 110 -15.57 -17.88 7.61
N ARG A 111 -16.05 -16.93 8.43
CA ARG A 111 -17.01 -17.22 9.50
C ARG A 111 -18.41 -17.53 8.94
N SER A 112 -18.86 -16.85 7.90
CA SER A 112 -20.27 -16.84 7.50
C SER A 112 -20.72 -18.05 6.67
N ASP A 113 -19.87 -19.07 6.49
CA ASP A 113 -20.06 -20.18 5.53
C ASP A 113 -20.28 -19.72 4.07
N VAL A 114 -20.11 -18.42 3.82
CA VAL A 114 -20.25 -17.78 2.51
C VAL A 114 -19.05 -18.13 1.62
N ALA A 115 -17.90 -18.49 2.17
CA ALA A 115 -16.72 -18.89 1.41
C ALA A 115 -16.78 -20.36 0.94
N THR A 116 -17.85 -20.74 0.23
CA THR A 116 -18.09 -22.12 -0.22
C THR A 116 -17.13 -22.61 -1.30
N THR A 117 -16.65 -21.74 -2.18
CA THR A 117 -15.67 -22.02 -3.25
C THR A 117 -14.26 -22.27 -2.72
N LEU A 118 -13.94 -21.83 -1.49
CA LEU A 118 -12.70 -22.24 -0.82
C LEU A 118 -12.73 -23.72 -0.39
N ARG A 119 -13.83 -24.47 -0.57
CA ARG A 119 -13.89 -25.92 -0.29
C ARG A 119 -13.00 -26.76 -1.20
N ASP A 120 -12.74 -26.31 -2.43
CA ASP A 120 -11.91 -27.08 -3.39
C ASP A 120 -10.41 -26.89 -3.14
N THR A 121 -10.01 -25.75 -2.58
CA THR A 121 -8.72 -25.63 -1.90
C THR A 121 -8.85 -26.26 -0.50
N ARG A 122 -7.83 -26.91 0.05
CA ARG A 122 -7.86 -27.40 1.45
C ARG A 122 -7.97 -26.28 2.52
N ALA A 123 -8.49 -25.10 2.16
CA ALA A 123 -8.56 -23.85 2.92
C ALA A 123 -10.00 -23.38 3.21
N GLY A 124 -11.00 -24.26 3.10
CA GLY A 124 -12.40 -23.96 3.39
C GLY A 124 -12.72 -23.79 4.88
N VAL A 125 -14.01 -23.68 5.22
CA VAL A 125 -14.51 -23.45 6.60
C VAL A 125 -14.06 -24.54 7.58
N GLY A 126 -14.05 -25.81 7.16
CA GLY A 126 -13.55 -26.93 7.98
C GLY A 126 -12.06 -26.79 8.31
N PHE A 127 -11.27 -26.25 7.37
CA PHE A 127 -9.86 -25.92 7.59
C PHE A 127 -9.71 -24.71 8.52
N TRP A 128 -10.56 -23.68 8.36
CA TRP A 128 -10.55 -22.53 9.27
C TRP A 128 -10.78 -22.96 10.73
N TYR A 129 -11.69 -23.92 10.96
CA TYR A 129 -11.91 -24.48 12.29
C TYR A 129 -10.83 -25.48 12.74
N SER A 130 -10.14 -26.17 11.83
CA SER A 130 -8.97 -27.00 12.19
C SER A 130 -7.81 -26.16 12.72
N LEU A 131 -7.77 -24.87 12.38
CA LEU A 131 -6.83 -23.90 12.96
C LEU A 131 -7.13 -23.53 14.41
N SER A 132 -8.22 -24.00 15.01
CA SER A 132 -8.63 -23.60 16.37
C SER A 132 -7.54 -23.82 17.43
N SER A 133 -6.74 -24.88 17.35
CA SER A 133 -5.61 -25.13 18.26
C SER A 133 -4.48 -24.10 18.14
N SER A 134 -4.39 -23.46 16.96
CA SER A 134 -3.37 -22.45 16.63
C SER A 134 -3.91 -21.02 16.58
N ALA A 135 -5.23 -20.84 16.71
CA ALA A 135 -5.91 -19.56 16.62
C ALA A 135 -5.35 -18.50 17.59
N PRO A 136 -4.99 -18.79 18.85
CA PRO A 136 -4.33 -17.80 19.72
C PRO A 136 -3.02 -17.26 19.14
N THR A 137 -2.16 -18.14 18.62
CA THR A 137 -0.88 -17.73 18.01
C THR A 137 -1.12 -16.95 16.73
N ILE A 138 -2.04 -17.41 15.88
CA ILE A 138 -2.38 -16.71 14.62
C ILE A 138 -2.90 -15.30 14.94
N ALA A 139 -3.88 -15.18 15.85
CA ALA A 139 -4.43 -13.89 16.25
C ALA A 139 -3.36 -12.99 16.87
N GLY A 140 -2.54 -13.53 17.79
CA GLY A 140 -1.44 -12.78 18.41
C GLY A 140 -0.40 -12.28 17.40
N VAL A 141 -0.04 -13.11 16.42
CA VAL A 141 0.90 -12.73 15.34
C VAL A 141 0.32 -11.63 14.46
N LEU A 142 -0.91 -11.78 13.99
CA LEU A 142 -1.52 -10.85 13.04
C LEU A 142 -1.85 -9.51 13.72
N LEU A 143 -2.51 -9.54 14.88
CA LEU A 143 -2.83 -8.33 15.65
C LEU A 143 -1.55 -7.64 16.17
N GLY A 144 -0.58 -8.43 16.63
CA GLY A 144 0.72 -7.94 17.08
C GLY A 144 1.51 -7.26 15.96
N SER A 145 1.47 -7.79 14.74
CA SER A 145 2.11 -7.16 13.59
C SER A 145 1.50 -5.80 13.28
N ILE A 146 0.17 -5.70 13.21
CA ILE A 146 -0.52 -4.42 12.97
C ILE A 146 -0.15 -3.41 14.07
N TYR A 147 -0.13 -3.86 15.34
CA TYR A 147 0.29 -3.03 16.48
C TYR A 147 1.72 -2.51 16.34
N LEU A 148 2.68 -3.37 15.98
CA LEU A 148 4.09 -3.00 15.80
C LEU A 148 4.29 -2.05 14.61
N ILE A 149 3.55 -2.23 13.52
CA ILE A 149 3.56 -1.30 12.39
C ILE A 149 3.02 0.07 12.84
N THR A 150 1.94 0.11 13.61
CA THR A 150 1.42 1.36 14.19
C THR A 150 2.44 2.05 15.11
N LEU A 151 3.17 1.29 15.94
CA LEU A 151 4.25 1.84 16.77
C LEU A 151 5.37 2.49 15.93
N SER A 152 5.74 1.84 14.83
CA SER A 152 6.78 2.32 13.90
C SER A 152 6.40 3.67 13.30
N PHE A 153 5.12 3.78 12.90
CA PHE A 153 4.56 5.03 12.40
C PHE A 153 4.66 6.15 13.43
N ILE A 154 4.24 5.90 14.68
CA ILE A 154 4.28 6.90 15.76
C ILE A 154 5.72 7.36 16.02
N ALA A 155 6.67 6.43 16.09
CA ALA A 155 8.08 6.74 16.35
C ALA A 155 8.67 7.65 15.26
N ASN A 156 8.36 7.36 13.99
CA ASN A 156 8.82 8.20 12.88
C ASN A 156 8.09 9.54 12.79
N TRP A 157 6.79 9.56 13.02
CA TRP A 157 6.04 10.80 13.01
C TRP A 157 6.58 11.75 14.09
N ARG A 158 6.86 11.24 15.31
CA ARG A 158 7.47 12.04 16.39
C ARG A 158 8.82 12.62 16.02
N SER A 159 9.64 11.89 15.27
CA SER A 159 11.00 12.32 14.92
C SER A 159 11.07 13.19 13.67
N LYS A 160 10.24 12.95 12.65
CA LYS A 160 10.38 13.55 11.31
C LYS A 160 9.09 14.16 10.75
N GLY A 161 7.91 13.69 11.17
CA GLY A 161 6.62 14.12 10.62
C GLY A 161 6.19 15.53 11.03
N ARG A 162 6.66 16.02 12.19
CA ARG A 162 6.30 17.34 12.72
C ARG A 162 6.70 18.51 11.81
N ASP A 163 7.76 18.34 11.02
CA ASP A 163 8.31 19.41 10.18
C ASP A 163 7.67 19.48 8.78
N MET A 164 6.67 18.65 8.49
CA MET A 164 6.08 18.59 7.14
C MET A 164 5.32 19.86 6.74
N LEU A 165 4.77 20.63 7.68
CA LEU A 165 3.73 21.64 7.43
C LEU A 165 4.18 23.00 6.85
N SER A 166 5.45 23.21 6.50
CA SER A 166 5.97 24.60 6.39
C SER A 166 6.38 25.10 5.02
N GLN A 167 6.20 24.38 3.91
CA GLN A 167 6.74 24.84 2.63
C GLN A 167 5.71 24.84 1.49
N GLY A 168 5.45 26.04 0.95
CA GLY A 168 4.75 26.20 -0.32
C GLY A 168 5.63 25.73 -1.49
N LEU A 169 5.02 25.24 -2.55
CA LEU A 169 5.72 24.72 -3.74
C LEU A 169 6.47 25.85 -4.46
N PRO A 170 7.81 25.87 -4.50
CA PRO A 170 8.52 26.74 -5.43
C PRO A 170 8.15 26.38 -6.88
N GLY A 171 7.92 27.41 -7.69
CA GLY A 171 7.72 27.25 -9.13
C GLY A 171 8.99 26.72 -9.78
N MET A 172 8.90 25.60 -10.51
CA MET A 172 10.04 25.05 -11.24
C MET A 172 10.31 25.78 -12.56
N PRO A 173 11.57 25.81 -13.03
CA PRO A 173 11.90 26.29 -14.36
C PRO A 173 11.23 25.42 -15.43
N SER A 174 10.62 26.07 -16.43
CA SER A 174 9.77 25.41 -17.43
C SER A 174 10.50 24.40 -18.32
N ARG A 175 11.78 24.64 -18.62
CA ARG A 175 12.56 23.83 -19.59
C ARG A 175 12.86 22.41 -19.09
N SER A 176 13.35 22.26 -17.86
CA SER A 176 13.67 20.95 -17.28
C SER A 176 12.43 20.07 -17.14
N THR A 177 11.32 20.66 -16.70
CA THR A 177 10.02 19.98 -16.58
C THR A 177 9.55 19.45 -17.93
N PHE A 178 9.69 20.22 -19.01
CA PHE A 178 9.30 19.77 -20.35
C PHE A 178 10.10 18.53 -20.79
N ILE A 179 11.42 18.53 -20.61
CA ILE A 179 12.27 17.39 -21.01
C ILE A 179 11.91 16.15 -20.18
N VAL A 180 11.73 16.29 -18.86
CA VAL A 180 11.30 15.17 -18.01
C VAL A 180 9.96 14.60 -18.46
N VAL A 181 8.98 15.45 -18.80
CA VAL A 181 7.69 15.00 -19.34
C VAL A 181 7.86 14.23 -20.65
N CYS A 182 8.65 14.75 -21.59
CA CYS A 182 8.92 14.06 -22.86
C CYS A 182 9.55 12.69 -22.64
N ILE A 183 10.55 12.59 -21.76
CA ILE A 183 11.20 11.30 -21.44
C ILE A 183 10.23 10.38 -20.72
N ALA A 184 9.46 10.87 -19.75
CA ALA A 184 8.49 10.05 -19.02
C ALA A 184 7.40 9.50 -19.93
N VAL A 185 6.87 10.30 -20.87
CA VAL A 185 5.92 9.82 -21.89
C VAL A 185 6.57 8.82 -22.82
N ALA A 186 7.79 9.09 -23.32
CA ALA A 186 8.49 8.18 -24.20
C ALA A 186 8.73 6.82 -23.52
N LEU A 187 9.27 6.81 -22.30
CA LEU A 187 9.48 5.59 -21.52
C LEU A 187 8.15 4.88 -21.22
N LEU A 188 7.11 5.61 -20.80
CA LEU A 188 5.80 5.02 -20.53
C LEU A 188 5.24 4.32 -21.78
N VAL A 189 5.32 4.95 -22.95
CA VAL A 189 4.87 4.36 -24.23
C VAL A 189 5.75 3.17 -24.60
N THR A 190 7.08 3.32 -24.58
CA THR A 190 8.03 2.25 -24.91
C THR A 190 7.80 1.02 -24.04
N PHE A 191 7.73 1.17 -22.72
CA PHE A 191 7.54 0.05 -21.79
C PHE A 191 6.09 -0.46 -21.71
N SER A 192 5.13 0.25 -22.31
CA SER A 192 3.78 -0.27 -22.51
C SER A 192 3.69 -1.16 -23.76
N VAL A 193 4.47 -0.83 -24.81
CA VAL A 193 4.49 -1.60 -26.08
C VAL A 193 5.49 -2.76 -26.02
N PHE A 194 6.65 -2.54 -25.38
CA PHE A 194 7.75 -3.50 -25.29
C PHE A 194 7.91 -3.97 -23.84
N PRO A 195 7.27 -5.09 -23.45
CA PRO A 195 7.40 -5.62 -22.10
C PRO A 195 8.85 -5.99 -21.80
N LEU A 196 9.28 -5.72 -20.57
CA LEU A 196 10.65 -6.00 -20.17
C LEU A 196 10.71 -7.46 -19.70
N ASN A 197 11.25 -8.31 -20.56
CA ASN A 197 11.34 -9.74 -20.30
C ASN A 197 12.69 -10.09 -19.63
N LEU A 198 12.64 -10.50 -18.36
CA LEU A 198 13.81 -10.99 -17.60
C LEU A 198 13.87 -12.52 -17.50
N SER A 199 13.32 -13.25 -18.47
CA SER A 199 13.43 -14.71 -18.56
C SER A 199 14.88 -15.20 -18.48
N VAL A 200 15.84 -14.41 -18.99
CA VAL A 200 17.28 -14.71 -18.87
C VAL A 200 17.75 -14.77 -17.41
N LEU A 201 17.13 -14.00 -16.52
CA LEU A 201 17.37 -14.01 -15.07
C LEU A 201 16.41 -14.95 -14.31
N GLY A 202 15.56 -15.69 -15.04
CA GLY A 202 14.58 -16.63 -14.50
C GLY A 202 13.28 -15.98 -14.02
N ALA A 203 12.96 -14.77 -14.48
CA ALA A 203 11.64 -14.16 -14.25
C ALA A 203 10.65 -14.65 -15.31
N SER A 204 9.45 -15.07 -14.89
CA SER A 204 8.39 -15.55 -15.79
C SER A 204 7.52 -14.44 -16.37
N ASP A 205 7.59 -13.22 -15.82
CA ASP A 205 6.61 -12.16 -16.08
C ASP A 205 7.22 -10.86 -16.61
N ASP A 206 6.35 -10.01 -17.17
CA ASP A 206 6.68 -8.64 -17.57
C ASP A 206 7.03 -7.79 -16.34
N ILE A 207 8.29 -7.36 -16.26
CA ILE A 207 8.79 -6.49 -15.18
C ILE A 207 8.87 -5.02 -15.62
N SER A 208 8.14 -4.62 -16.67
CA SER A 208 8.05 -3.22 -17.10
C SER A 208 7.26 -2.35 -16.10
N TYR A 209 6.42 -2.97 -15.27
CA TYR A 209 5.51 -2.28 -14.36
C TYR A 209 6.18 -1.22 -13.45
N PRO A 210 7.31 -1.49 -12.77
CA PRO A 210 8.01 -0.50 -11.96
C PRO A 210 8.41 0.76 -12.74
N VAL A 211 8.83 0.59 -14.00
CA VAL A 211 9.19 1.71 -14.87
C VAL A 211 7.96 2.52 -15.24
N ARG A 212 6.86 1.86 -15.63
CA ARG A 212 5.59 2.50 -15.96
C ARG A 212 5.04 3.31 -14.78
N LEU A 213 4.99 2.72 -13.58
CA LEU A 213 4.53 3.41 -12.37
C LEU A 213 5.40 4.63 -12.04
N LEU A 214 6.72 4.53 -12.15
CA LEU A 214 7.59 5.68 -11.88
C LEU A 214 7.42 6.79 -12.93
N CYS A 215 7.23 6.44 -14.21
CA CYS A 215 6.93 7.44 -15.24
C CYS A 215 5.62 8.17 -14.92
N CYS A 216 4.59 7.47 -14.46
CA CYS A 216 3.36 8.09 -13.97
C CYS A 216 3.63 9.04 -12.80
N ILE A 217 4.40 8.63 -11.79
CA ILE A 217 4.79 9.48 -10.65
C ILE A 217 5.50 10.76 -11.14
N ALA A 218 6.44 10.64 -12.07
CA ALA A 218 7.15 11.79 -12.63
C ALA A 218 6.19 12.74 -13.38
N LEU A 219 5.25 12.21 -14.17
CA LEU A 219 4.22 13.02 -14.84
C LEU A 219 3.30 13.73 -13.84
N PHE A 220 2.92 13.05 -12.76
CA PHE A 220 2.09 13.64 -11.71
C PHE A 220 2.82 14.80 -11.04
N ALA A 221 4.08 14.58 -10.67
CA ALA A 221 4.93 15.59 -10.07
C ALA A 221 5.19 16.78 -11.01
N ALA A 222 5.33 16.55 -12.32
CA ALA A 222 5.51 17.60 -13.32
C ALA A 222 4.30 18.52 -13.48
N CYS A 223 3.10 17.99 -13.24
CA CYS A 223 1.83 18.69 -13.48
C CYS A 223 1.18 19.26 -12.21
N GLN A 224 1.79 19.09 -11.04
CA GLN A 224 1.22 19.51 -9.74
C GLN A 224 0.82 20.99 -9.70
N ASN A 225 1.63 21.87 -10.29
CA ASN A 225 1.43 23.32 -10.32
C ASN A 225 0.57 23.81 -11.50
N ARG A 226 -0.01 22.91 -12.29
CA ARG A 226 -0.86 23.26 -13.44
C ARG A 226 -2.31 23.45 -13.00
N ARG A 227 -3.12 24.04 -13.89
CA ARG A 227 -4.56 24.18 -13.65
C ARG A 227 -5.17 22.79 -13.38
N PRO A 228 -6.13 22.65 -12.44
CA PRO A 228 -6.69 21.36 -12.05
C PRO A 228 -7.15 20.50 -13.24
N LEU A 229 -7.78 21.11 -14.25
CA LEU A 229 -8.22 20.42 -15.45
C LEU A 229 -7.07 19.72 -16.20
N VAL A 230 -5.96 20.44 -16.43
CA VAL A 230 -4.79 19.89 -17.13
C VAL A 230 -4.12 18.80 -16.27
N ARG A 231 -4.00 19.05 -14.97
CA ARG A 231 -3.41 18.10 -14.02
C ARG A 231 -4.17 16.77 -14.03
N TYR A 232 -5.48 16.81 -13.85
CA TYR A 232 -6.31 15.60 -13.83
C TYR A 232 -6.43 14.94 -15.20
N ALA A 233 -6.41 15.71 -16.30
CA ALA A 233 -6.35 15.15 -17.64
C ALA A 233 -5.04 14.35 -17.87
N VAL A 234 -3.90 14.87 -17.40
CA VAL A 234 -2.63 14.14 -17.46
C VAL A 234 -2.66 12.90 -16.56
N TYR A 235 -3.24 13.00 -15.35
CA TYR A 235 -3.36 11.85 -14.45
C TYR A 235 -4.15 10.72 -15.11
N LEU A 236 -5.30 11.06 -15.70
CA LEU A 236 -6.14 10.12 -16.41
C LEU A 236 -5.43 9.56 -17.65
N ALA A 237 -4.77 10.40 -18.44
CA ALA A 237 -4.06 9.97 -19.65
C ALA A 237 -2.86 9.05 -19.34
N ALA A 238 -2.17 9.24 -18.21
CA ALA A 238 -1.10 8.35 -17.78
C ALA A 238 -1.62 7.03 -17.19
N ALA A 239 -2.75 7.08 -16.46
CA ALA A 239 -3.37 5.89 -15.87
C ALA A 239 -4.09 5.02 -16.91
N ALA A 240 -4.68 5.61 -17.96
CA ALA A 240 -5.49 4.89 -18.94
C ALA A 240 -4.73 3.76 -19.68
N PRO A 241 -3.50 3.96 -20.20
CA PRO A 241 -2.72 2.87 -20.80
C PRO A 241 -2.51 1.70 -19.84
N MET A 242 -2.22 1.99 -18.57
CA MET A 242 -2.04 0.95 -17.56
C MET A 242 -3.35 0.21 -17.27
N ALA A 243 -4.47 0.92 -17.18
CA ALA A 243 -5.78 0.30 -16.98
C ALA A 243 -6.22 -0.56 -18.18
N MET A 244 -5.92 -0.12 -19.41
CA MET A 244 -6.31 -0.81 -20.66
C MET A 244 -5.41 -1.99 -21.01
N MET A 245 -4.11 -1.93 -20.70
CA MET A 245 -3.19 -3.02 -21.03
C MET A 245 -3.11 -4.06 -19.90
N SER A 246 -3.34 -3.64 -18.66
CA SER A 246 -3.25 -4.51 -17.48
C SER A 246 -4.62 -5.00 -16.99
N PHE A 247 -5.57 -5.34 -17.88
CA PHE A 247 -6.87 -5.89 -17.45
C PHE A 247 -6.72 -7.13 -16.55
N HIS A 248 -5.62 -7.87 -16.70
CA HIS A 248 -5.26 -9.01 -15.86
C HIS A 248 -4.70 -8.64 -14.48
N SER A 249 -4.20 -7.41 -14.29
CA SER A 249 -3.61 -6.94 -13.04
C SER A 249 -4.31 -5.68 -12.51
N LYS A 250 -5.54 -5.83 -11.97
CA LYS A 250 -6.30 -4.77 -11.23
C LYS A 250 -5.44 -3.98 -10.23
N ARG A 251 -4.39 -4.63 -9.72
CA ARG A 251 -3.45 -4.14 -8.72
C ARG A 251 -2.60 -2.99 -9.26
N GLU A 252 -2.13 -3.10 -10.50
CA GLU A 252 -1.27 -2.09 -11.11
C GLU A 252 -1.98 -0.75 -11.24
N ALA A 253 -3.23 -0.78 -11.72
CA ALA A 253 -4.08 0.40 -11.82
C ALA A 253 -4.35 1.03 -10.44
N LEU A 254 -4.61 0.20 -9.43
CA LEU A 254 -4.80 0.68 -8.05
C LEU A 254 -3.56 1.42 -7.52
N PHE A 255 -2.37 0.89 -7.75
CA PHE A 255 -1.13 1.53 -7.32
C PHE A 255 -0.84 2.84 -8.06
N VAL A 256 -1.23 2.98 -9.33
CA VAL A 256 -1.17 4.27 -10.05
C VAL A 256 -2.11 5.30 -9.41
N VAL A 257 -3.33 4.89 -9.05
CA VAL A 257 -4.29 5.74 -8.33
C VAL A 257 -3.72 6.15 -6.97
N ILE A 258 -3.19 5.20 -6.20
CA ILE A 258 -2.55 5.48 -4.91
C ILE A 258 -1.41 6.48 -5.10
N ALA A 259 -0.53 6.27 -6.08
CA ALA A 259 0.58 7.17 -6.37
C ALA A 259 0.11 8.58 -6.76
N ALA A 260 -0.94 8.71 -7.57
CA ALA A 260 -1.52 10.00 -7.93
C ALA A 260 -2.05 10.75 -6.70
N ILE A 261 -2.78 10.05 -5.82
CA ILE A 261 -3.28 10.62 -4.57
C ILE A 261 -2.10 10.96 -3.64
N THR A 262 -1.05 10.14 -3.57
CA THR A 262 0.15 10.40 -2.77
C THR A 262 0.83 11.68 -3.20
N VAL A 263 1.11 11.85 -4.50
CA VAL A 263 1.73 13.07 -5.03
C VAL A 263 0.86 14.28 -4.74
N GLU A 264 -0.45 14.18 -4.99
CA GLU A 264 -1.39 15.28 -4.78
C GLU A 264 -1.42 15.73 -3.31
N LEU A 265 -1.55 14.77 -2.39
CA LEU A 265 -1.63 15.05 -0.96
C LEU A 265 -0.30 15.51 -0.38
N MET A 266 0.84 14.99 -0.85
CA MET A 266 2.15 15.49 -0.44
C MET A 266 2.39 16.91 -0.94
N ALA A 267 2.02 17.22 -2.18
CA ALA A 267 2.26 18.53 -2.79
C ALA A 267 1.43 19.66 -2.14
N HIS A 268 0.18 19.38 -1.76
CA HIS A 268 -0.67 20.38 -1.11
C HIS A 268 -0.55 20.36 0.42
N ASN A 269 -0.11 19.23 0.97
CA ASN A 269 0.09 18.97 2.40
C ASN A 269 -0.98 19.58 3.33
N GLU A 270 -2.25 19.45 2.93
CA GLU A 270 -3.33 20.07 3.68
C GLU A 270 -3.46 19.41 5.06
N PRO A 271 -3.73 20.20 6.12
CA PRO A 271 -4.01 19.65 7.43
C PRO A 271 -5.23 18.73 7.36
N LEU A 272 -5.15 17.63 8.09
CA LEU A 272 -6.20 16.64 8.19
C LEU A 272 -7.36 17.17 9.03
N LYS A 273 -8.18 18.02 8.42
CA LYS A 273 -9.46 18.46 8.98
C LYS A 273 -10.54 17.53 8.48
N VAL A 274 -10.98 16.63 9.35
CA VAL A 274 -12.12 15.76 9.10
C VAL A 274 -13.37 16.63 9.12
N SER A 275 -14.00 16.79 7.95
CA SER A 275 -15.30 17.46 7.82
C SER A 275 -16.28 16.50 7.17
N PHE A 276 -17.56 16.64 7.49
CA PHE A 276 -18.61 15.79 6.93
C PHE A 276 -18.60 15.80 5.39
N ARG A 277 -18.35 16.97 4.78
CA ARG A 277 -18.19 17.11 3.32
C ARG A 277 -17.03 16.28 2.77
N ARG A 278 -15.87 16.28 3.45
CA ARG A 278 -14.69 15.51 3.02
C ARG A 278 -14.91 14.01 3.20
N ILE A 279 -15.56 13.59 4.28
CA ILE A 279 -15.98 12.20 4.48
C ILE A 279 -16.91 11.78 3.35
N GLY A 280 -17.94 12.58 3.02
CA GLY A 280 -18.86 12.30 1.92
C GLY A 280 -18.15 12.17 0.57
N LEU A 281 -17.18 13.05 0.28
CA LEU A 281 -16.38 12.98 -0.94
C LEU A 281 -15.48 11.73 -0.96
N ALA A 282 -14.85 11.37 0.16
CA ALA A 282 -14.04 10.17 0.28
C ALA A 282 -14.88 8.90 0.10
N LEU A 283 -16.07 8.84 0.69
CA LEU A 283 -17.02 7.74 0.49
C LEU A 283 -17.50 7.65 -0.96
N LEU A 284 -17.78 8.78 -1.61
CA LEU A 284 -18.13 8.80 -3.03
C LEU A 284 -16.98 8.27 -3.89
N ALA A 285 -15.74 8.71 -3.63
CA ALA A 285 -14.56 8.23 -4.34
C ALA A 285 -14.35 6.71 -4.12
N ALA A 286 -14.48 6.25 -2.88
CA ALA A 286 -14.41 4.82 -2.55
C ALA A 286 -15.50 4.01 -3.26
N SER A 287 -16.73 4.53 -3.35
CA SER A 287 -17.82 3.90 -4.10
C SER A 287 -17.55 3.81 -5.60
N VAL A 288 -16.96 4.85 -6.21
CA VAL A 288 -16.56 4.82 -7.63
C VAL A 288 -15.50 3.74 -7.87
N VAL A 289 -14.47 3.67 -7.01
CA VAL A 289 -13.44 2.62 -7.07
C VAL A 289 -14.06 1.24 -6.88
N PHE A 290 -14.99 1.10 -5.93
CA PHE A 290 -15.70 -0.15 -5.69
C PHE A 290 -16.49 -0.60 -6.92
N VAL A 291 -17.29 0.29 -7.53
CA VAL A 291 -18.03 0.01 -8.77
C VAL A 291 -17.09 -0.38 -9.90
N PHE A 292 -15.94 0.28 -10.04
CA PHE A 292 -14.93 -0.09 -11.03
C PHE A 292 -14.39 -1.51 -10.80
N ILE A 293 -14.15 -1.90 -9.54
CA ILE A 293 -13.70 -3.26 -9.20
C ILE A 293 -14.78 -4.31 -9.52
N LEU A 294 -16.06 -4.00 -9.25
CA LEU A 294 -17.19 -4.86 -9.62
C LEU A 294 -17.30 -4.99 -11.14
N TRP A 295 -17.22 -3.88 -11.86
CA TRP A 295 -17.21 -3.87 -13.33
C TRP A 295 -16.07 -4.74 -13.88
N ALA A 296 -14.84 -4.54 -13.40
CA ALA A 296 -13.69 -5.34 -13.80
C ALA A 296 -13.77 -6.81 -13.36
N SER A 297 -14.62 -7.14 -12.37
CA SER A 297 -14.95 -8.51 -12.01
C SER A 297 -15.89 -9.14 -13.04
N VAL A 298 -17.01 -8.49 -13.34
CA VAL A 298 -17.97 -8.97 -14.35
C VAL A 298 -17.29 -9.15 -15.71
N MET A 299 -16.46 -8.18 -16.13
CA MET A 299 -15.72 -8.26 -17.39
C MET A 299 -14.75 -9.46 -17.48
N ARG A 300 -14.41 -10.09 -16.36
CA ARG A 300 -13.51 -11.26 -16.31
C ARG A 300 -14.23 -12.60 -16.26
N GLY A 301 -15.56 -12.65 -16.30
CA GLY A 301 -16.28 -13.93 -16.21
C GLY A 301 -16.79 -14.29 -14.81
N TYR A 302 -16.52 -13.49 -13.79
CA TYR A 302 -16.96 -13.81 -12.42
C TYR A 302 -18.48 -13.81 -12.35
N GLY A 303 -19.07 -14.84 -11.73
CA GLY A 303 -20.53 -15.06 -11.71
C GLY A 303 -21.10 -15.69 -12.98
N GLY A 304 -20.24 -16.15 -13.90
CA GLY A 304 -20.68 -16.75 -15.17
C GLY A 304 -21.13 -15.72 -16.22
N TYR A 305 -20.92 -14.43 -15.97
CA TYR A 305 -21.24 -13.36 -16.92
C TYR A 305 -20.18 -13.26 -18.01
N HIS A 306 -20.58 -13.23 -19.28
CA HIS A 306 -19.67 -13.06 -20.41
C HIS A 306 -20.04 -11.80 -21.22
N PRO A 307 -19.84 -10.59 -20.65
CA PRO A 307 -20.20 -9.36 -21.35
C PRO A 307 -19.37 -9.21 -22.63
N THR A 308 -20.05 -8.91 -23.73
CA THR A 308 -19.44 -8.62 -25.03
C THR A 308 -18.92 -7.19 -25.11
N SER A 309 -19.41 -6.30 -24.24
CA SER A 309 -19.02 -4.89 -24.20
C SER A 309 -18.88 -4.33 -22.78
N ALA A 310 -18.10 -3.26 -22.64
CA ALA A 310 -17.93 -2.56 -21.37
C ALA A 310 -19.25 -2.07 -20.75
N ILE A 311 -20.17 -1.59 -21.60
CA ILE A 311 -21.48 -1.07 -21.19
C ILE A 311 -22.36 -2.21 -20.66
N GLU A 312 -22.33 -3.36 -21.32
CA GLU A 312 -23.01 -4.57 -20.86
C GLU A 312 -22.48 -5.02 -19.49
N GLY A 313 -21.15 -4.99 -19.30
CA GLY A 313 -20.53 -5.27 -18.00
C GLY A 313 -21.06 -4.37 -16.87
N VAL A 314 -21.31 -3.08 -17.14
CA VAL A 314 -21.91 -2.17 -16.14
C VAL A 314 -23.36 -2.54 -15.84
N ARG A 315 -24.14 -2.96 -16.86
CA ARG A 315 -25.54 -3.36 -16.70
C ARG A 315 -25.71 -4.63 -15.86
N TYR A 316 -24.72 -5.50 -15.82
CA TYR A 316 -24.73 -6.70 -14.98
C TYR A 316 -24.40 -6.43 -13.51
N ILE A 317 -23.86 -5.26 -13.13
CA ILE A 317 -23.48 -4.98 -11.74
C ILE A 317 -24.66 -5.13 -10.76
N PRO A 318 -25.87 -4.58 -11.01
CA PRO A 318 -27.00 -4.75 -10.10
C PRO A 318 -27.41 -6.22 -9.91
N GLN A 319 -27.39 -7.02 -10.99
CA GLN A 319 -27.68 -8.46 -10.93
C GLN A 319 -26.60 -9.16 -10.10
N TYR A 320 -25.32 -8.95 -10.44
CA TYR A 320 -24.18 -9.52 -9.75
C TYR A 320 -24.15 -9.24 -8.24
N VAL A 321 -24.61 -8.06 -7.78
CA VAL A 321 -24.67 -7.70 -6.35
C VAL A 321 -25.82 -8.38 -5.60
N GLN A 322 -26.89 -8.75 -6.30
CA GLN A 322 -28.05 -9.42 -5.70
C GLN A 322 -27.87 -10.94 -5.58
N GLU A 323 -26.87 -11.50 -6.26
CA GLU A 323 -26.59 -12.94 -6.23
C GLU A 323 -26.17 -13.41 -4.82
N PRO A 324 -26.62 -14.59 -4.36
CA PRO A 324 -26.26 -15.12 -3.03
C PRO A 324 -24.74 -15.28 -2.82
N TYR A 325 -23.99 -15.53 -3.90
CA TYR A 325 -22.54 -15.69 -3.90
C TYR A 325 -21.76 -14.36 -4.05
N PHE A 326 -22.45 -13.20 -4.03
CA PHE A 326 -21.82 -11.89 -4.23
C PHE A 326 -20.71 -11.62 -3.20
N ILE A 327 -20.99 -11.82 -1.90
CA ILE A 327 -20.01 -11.55 -0.83
C ILE A 327 -18.77 -12.41 -1.01
N GLU A 328 -18.95 -13.67 -1.38
CA GLU A 328 -17.85 -14.59 -1.68
C GLU A 328 -17.01 -14.08 -2.84
N THR A 329 -17.66 -13.74 -3.94
CA THR A 329 -16.97 -13.33 -5.15
C THR A 329 -16.31 -11.96 -4.97
N ALA A 330 -16.94 -11.05 -4.22
CA ALA A 330 -16.37 -9.78 -3.83
C ALA A 330 -15.11 -9.97 -2.97
N THR A 331 -15.17 -10.80 -1.93
CA THR A 331 -14.01 -11.07 -1.06
C THR A 331 -12.89 -11.81 -1.80
N SER A 332 -13.22 -12.71 -2.71
CA SER A 332 -12.27 -13.36 -3.63
C SER A 332 -11.63 -12.35 -4.60
N ASN A 333 -12.38 -11.39 -5.12
CA ASN A 333 -11.84 -10.33 -6.00
C ASN A 333 -10.85 -9.41 -5.29
N PHE A 334 -11.10 -9.10 -4.02
CA PHE A 334 -10.15 -8.39 -3.17
C PHE A 334 -9.06 -9.32 -2.62
N GLU A 335 -9.16 -10.62 -2.87
CA GLU A 335 -8.32 -11.70 -2.34
C GLU A 335 -8.22 -11.67 -0.81
N THR A 336 -9.23 -11.14 -0.11
CA THR A 336 -9.17 -10.96 1.35
C THR A 336 -9.30 -12.28 2.09
N ASN A 337 -10.17 -13.16 1.59
CA ASN A 337 -10.38 -14.50 2.12
C ASN A 337 -9.13 -15.38 1.92
N SER A 338 -8.53 -15.39 0.74
CA SER A 338 -7.32 -16.16 0.45
C SER A 338 -6.11 -15.62 1.23
N THR A 339 -5.94 -14.29 1.28
CA THR A 339 -4.79 -13.66 1.96
C THR A 339 -4.71 -14.02 3.44
N ILE A 340 -5.82 -13.94 4.18
CA ILE A 340 -5.82 -14.33 5.61
C ILE A 340 -5.69 -15.85 5.78
N SER A 341 -6.41 -16.65 4.98
CA SER A 341 -6.39 -18.11 5.11
C SER A 341 -5.01 -18.70 4.86
N HIS A 342 -4.33 -18.28 3.79
CA HIS A 342 -3.00 -18.79 3.47
C HIS A 342 -1.93 -18.30 4.44
N THR A 343 -2.03 -17.05 4.90
CA THR A 343 -1.14 -16.55 5.96
C THR A 343 -1.33 -17.34 7.26
N ALA A 344 -2.57 -17.54 7.69
CA ALA A 344 -2.90 -18.28 8.91
C ALA A 344 -2.47 -19.75 8.82
N ASN A 345 -2.69 -20.38 7.66
CA ASN A 345 -2.23 -21.74 7.39
C ASN A 345 -0.70 -21.83 7.46
N CYS A 346 0.01 -20.91 6.80
CA CYS A 346 1.47 -20.88 6.85
C CYS A 346 1.99 -20.82 8.30
N ILE A 347 1.40 -19.97 9.15
CA ILE A 347 1.75 -19.88 10.57
C ILE A 347 1.48 -21.21 11.29
N HIS A 348 0.32 -21.83 11.03
CA HIS A 348 -0.05 -23.11 11.62
C HIS A 348 0.93 -24.22 11.25
N MET A 349 1.27 -24.37 9.97
CA MET A 349 2.17 -25.42 9.48
C MET A 349 3.59 -25.26 10.03
N ILE A 350 4.07 -24.02 10.18
CA ILE A 350 5.36 -23.75 10.84
C ILE A 350 5.29 -24.16 12.31
N ARG A 351 4.17 -23.87 13.00
CA ARG A 351 3.97 -24.21 14.41
C ARG A 351 3.83 -25.73 14.65
N THR A 352 3.14 -26.46 13.78
CA THR A 352 2.95 -27.92 13.88
C THR A 352 4.17 -28.70 13.38
N GLY A 353 5.11 -28.04 12.70
CA GLY A 353 6.30 -28.65 12.12
C GLY A 353 6.07 -29.29 10.75
N GLU A 354 4.88 -29.14 10.16
CA GLU A 354 4.58 -29.56 8.79
C GLU A 354 5.41 -28.78 7.76
N LEU A 355 5.64 -27.50 8.03
CA LEU A 355 6.54 -26.66 7.25
C LEU A 355 7.75 -26.26 8.10
N LYS A 356 8.96 -26.38 7.54
CA LYS A 356 10.19 -26.01 8.25
C LYS A 356 10.34 -24.49 8.29
N MET A 357 10.87 -23.97 9.41
CA MET A 357 11.31 -22.59 9.49
C MET A 357 12.40 -22.28 8.44
N GLN A 358 12.34 -21.07 7.89
CA GLN A 358 13.17 -20.63 6.77
C GLN A 358 14.44 -19.87 7.19
N TRP A 359 14.53 -19.43 8.45
CA TRP A 359 15.74 -18.83 9.05
C TRP A 359 16.35 -17.68 8.25
N GLY A 360 15.53 -16.86 7.59
CA GLY A 360 15.94 -15.70 6.78
C GLY A 360 16.14 -16.00 5.29
N ALA A 361 16.09 -17.27 4.87
CA ALA A 361 16.38 -17.66 3.48
C ALA A 361 15.46 -16.95 2.47
N THR A 362 14.16 -16.87 2.75
CA THR A 362 13.20 -16.25 1.82
C THR A 362 13.37 -14.73 1.77
N LEU A 363 13.76 -14.11 2.89
CA LEU A 363 13.98 -12.66 3.00
C LEU A 363 15.26 -12.20 2.30
N CYS A 364 16.30 -13.03 2.26
CA CYS A 364 17.57 -12.71 1.60
C CYS A 364 17.60 -13.05 0.10
N LYS A 365 16.52 -13.62 -0.45
CA LYS A 365 16.46 -14.05 -1.85
C LYS A 365 16.78 -12.94 -2.86
N PHE A 366 16.45 -11.68 -2.54
CA PHE A 366 16.72 -10.55 -3.44
C PHE A 366 18.20 -10.40 -3.82
N VAL A 367 19.12 -10.77 -2.92
CA VAL A 367 20.57 -10.71 -3.18
C VAL A 367 20.97 -11.69 -4.29
N PHE A 368 20.24 -12.79 -4.41
CA PHE A 368 20.48 -13.85 -5.38
C PHE A 368 19.60 -13.73 -6.63
N LEU A 369 18.66 -12.78 -6.67
CA LEU A 369 17.77 -12.61 -7.83
C LEU A 369 18.52 -12.40 -9.16
N PRO A 370 19.61 -11.61 -9.21
CA PRO A 370 20.40 -11.43 -10.44
C PRO A 370 21.10 -12.70 -10.94
N VAL A 371 21.23 -13.75 -10.10
CA VAL A 371 21.91 -14.98 -10.47
C VAL A 371 20.88 -16.01 -10.98
N PRO A 372 20.95 -16.44 -12.24
CA PRO A 372 20.11 -17.52 -12.77
C PRO A 372 20.27 -18.82 -11.98
N ARG A 373 19.17 -19.56 -11.78
CA ARG A 373 19.17 -20.84 -11.04
C ARG A 373 20.15 -21.88 -11.62
N ARG A 374 20.42 -21.84 -12.94
CA ARG A 374 21.44 -22.70 -13.59
C ARG A 374 22.85 -22.52 -13.03
N TYR A 375 23.19 -21.32 -12.55
CA TYR A 375 24.51 -21.00 -11.99
C TYR A 375 24.51 -21.06 -10.46
N PHE A 376 23.34 -20.99 -9.82
CA PHE A 376 23.20 -21.15 -8.38
C PHE A 376 21.96 -22.00 -8.06
N PRO A 377 22.08 -23.34 -8.12
CA PRO A 377 20.96 -24.25 -7.85
C PRO A 377 20.40 -24.12 -6.42
N GLY A 378 21.25 -23.74 -5.46
CA GLY A 378 20.87 -23.48 -4.06
C GLY A 378 20.22 -22.12 -3.81
N LYS A 379 19.77 -21.40 -4.85
CA LYS A 379 19.07 -20.12 -4.72
C LYS A 379 17.83 -20.29 -3.82
N PRO A 380 17.68 -19.48 -2.76
CA PRO A 380 16.49 -19.55 -1.91
C PRO A 380 15.20 -19.37 -2.71
N GLU A 381 14.15 -20.06 -2.26
CA GLU A 381 12.79 -19.84 -2.74
C GLU A 381 12.13 -18.67 -2.02
N SER A 382 11.12 -18.05 -2.64
CA SER A 382 10.29 -17.08 -1.91
C SER A 382 9.34 -17.83 -0.98
N MET A 383 8.88 -17.18 0.09
CA MET A 383 7.95 -17.83 1.03
C MET A 383 6.67 -18.31 0.32
N ILE A 384 6.18 -17.52 -0.64
CA ILE A 384 5.05 -17.88 -1.51
C ILE A 384 5.31 -19.19 -2.25
N ALA A 385 6.50 -19.36 -2.85
CA ALA A 385 6.85 -20.59 -3.56
C ALA A 385 6.96 -21.78 -2.61
N VAL A 386 7.69 -21.62 -1.49
CA VAL A 386 7.83 -22.66 -0.46
C VAL A 386 6.47 -23.14 0.05
N TYR A 387 5.59 -22.19 0.40
CA TYR A 387 4.26 -22.49 0.90
C TYR A 387 3.37 -23.14 -0.16
N THR A 388 3.34 -22.59 -1.39
CA THR A 388 2.48 -23.11 -2.46
C THR A 388 2.91 -24.50 -2.92
N GLN A 389 4.21 -24.74 -3.07
CA GLN A 389 4.74 -26.07 -3.39
C GLN A 389 4.30 -27.13 -2.37
N HIS A 390 4.32 -26.76 -1.08
CA HIS A 390 3.95 -27.67 -0.01
C HIS A 390 2.43 -27.95 0.01
N VAL A 391 1.60 -26.92 -0.11
CA VAL A 391 0.14 -27.05 0.03
C VAL A 391 -0.53 -27.54 -1.26
N ALA A 392 -0.02 -27.14 -2.42
CA ALA A 392 -0.59 -27.46 -3.73
C ALA A 392 0.48 -27.48 -4.84
N SER A 393 1.33 -28.51 -4.86
CA SER A 393 2.41 -28.66 -5.85
C SER A 393 1.94 -28.54 -7.29
N LYS A 394 0.81 -29.18 -7.64
CA LYS A 394 0.23 -29.10 -9.00
C LYS A 394 -0.18 -27.67 -9.40
N PHE A 395 -0.67 -26.88 -8.46
CA PHE A 395 -1.01 -25.48 -8.72
C PHE A 395 0.26 -24.65 -8.93
N TYR A 396 1.30 -24.91 -8.15
CA TYR A 396 2.61 -24.30 -8.33
C TYR A 396 3.25 -24.64 -9.69
N GLU A 397 3.18 -25.90 -10.11
CA GLU A 397 3.73 -26.40 -11.38
C GLU A 397 3.15 -25.68 -12.61
N ILE A 398 1.89 -25.23 -12.54
CA ILE A 398 1.25 -24.44 -13.60
C ILE A 398 1.45 -22.92 -13.44
N GLY A 399 2.36 -22.48 -12.55
CA GLY A 399 2.66 -21.07 -12.29
C GLY A 399 1.74 -20.39 -11.27
N GLY A 400 0.88 -21.15 -10.59
CA GLY A 400 0.03 -20.65 -9.52
C GLY A 400 0.81 -20.31 -8.26
N SER A 401 0.27 -19.37 -7.46
CA SER A 401 0.91 -18.95 -6.22
C SER A 401 -0.11 -18.50 -5.19
N PHE A 402 0.05 -18.92 -3.93
CA PHE A 402 -0.79 -18.47 -2.83
C PHE A 402 -0.12 -17.35 -2.02
N PRO A 403 -0.83 -16.23 -1.77
CA PRO A 403 -0.24 -15.10 -1.07
C PRO A 403 0.02 -15.44 0.40
N VAL A 404 1.28 -15.30 0.84
CA VAL A 404 1.66 -15.30 2.26
C VAL A 404 2.09 -13.89 2.60
N THR A 405 1.31 -13.21 3.44
CA THR A 405 1.58 -11.81 3.83
C THR A 405 2.91 -11.67 4.56
N LEU A 406 3.43 -10.44 4.61
CA LEU A 406 4.68 -10.14 5.31
C LEU A 406 4.69 -10.64 6.79
N PRO A 407 3.62 -10.48 7.60
CA PRO A 407 3.56 -11.12 8.92
C PRO A 407 3.76 -12.64 8.91
N GLY A 408 3.14 -13.35 7.96
CA GLY A 408 3.30 -14.79 7.80
C GLY A 408 4.72 -15.19 7.40
N GLU A 409 5.33 -14.43 6.48
CA GLU A 409 6.72 -14.65 6.07
C GLU A 409 7.71 -14.38 7.20
N LEU A 410 7.55 -13.31 7.96
CA LEU A 410 8.39 -13.02 9.13
C LEU A 410 8.29 -14.12 10.19
N TYR A 411 7.08 -14.63 10.44
CA TYR A 411 6.88 -15.77 11.33
C TYR A 411 7.52 -17.06 10.79
N ALA A 412 7.39 -17.34 9.50
CA ALA A 412 8.01 -18.52 8.89
C ALA A 412 9.54 -18.49 8.95
N ASN A 413 10.15 -17.30 8.99
CA ASN A 413 11.60 -17.15 9.10
C ASN A 413 12.10 -17.21 10.54
N PHE A 414 11.44 -16.54 11.49
CA PHE A 414 11.99 -16.36 12.84
C PHE A 414 10.96 -16.56 13.97
N GLY A 415 9.78 -17.09 13.69
CA GLY A 415 8.69 -17.24 14.66
C GLY A 415 8.19 -15.90 15.22
N ILE A 416 7.83 -15.88 16.50
CA ILE A 416 7.37 -14.66 17.19
C ILE A 416 8.42 -13.54 17.18
N PRO A 417 9.73 -13.79 17.41
CA PRO A 417 10.77 -12.76 17.28
C PRO A 417 10.79 -12.05 15.92
N GLY A 418 10.42 -12.73 14.84
CA GLY A 418 10.38 -12.15 13.49
C GLY A 418 9.46 -10.94 13.35
N LEU A 419 8.41 -10.86 14.15
CA LEU A 419 7.44 -9.74 14.08
C LEU A 419 8.08 -8.41 14.48
N VAL A 420 9.09 -8.44 15.34
CA VAL A 420 9.84 -7.23 15.74
C VAL A 420 10.56 -6.62 14.53
N LEU A 421 10.94 -7.41 13.53
CA LEU A 421 11.60 -6.92 12.31
C LEU A 421 10.70 -6.06 11.43
N VAL A 422 9.37 -6.15 11.60
CA VAL A 422 8.44 -5.26 10.92
C VAL A 422 8.69 -3.79 11.32
N VAL A 423 9.17 -3.57 12.56
CA VAL A 423 9.41 -2.22 13.09
C VAL A 423 10.50 -1.48 12.33
N PRO A 424 11.77 -1.94 12.31
CA PRO A 424 12.81 -1.26 11.56
C PRO A 424 12.49 -1.14 10.07
N LEU A 425 11.83 -2.15 9.47
CA LEU A 425 11.44 -2.12 8.07
C LEU A 425 10.50 -0.95 7.75
N PHE A 426 9.38 -0.83 8.47
CA PHE A 426 8.47 0.31 8.27
C PHE A 426 9.06 1.62 8.76
N MET A 427 9.95 1.58 9.75
CA MET A 427 10.66 2.79 10.17
C MET A 427 11.51 3.38 9.04
N VAL A 428 12.18 2.53 8.26
CA VAL A 428 12.95 2.95 7.08
C VAL A 428 12.03 3.47 5.97
N LEU A 429 10.97 2.73 5.63
CA LEU A 429 10.05 3.13 4.55
C LEU A 429 9.36 4.47 4.84
N ASP A 430 8.82 4.64 6.04
CA ASP A 430 8.17 5.89 6.45
C ASP A 430 9.17 7.05 6.53
N SER A 431 10.43 6.77 6.91
CA SER A 431 11.49 7.78 6.89
C SER A 431 11.74 8.32 5.48
N PHE A 432 11.78 7.44 4.48
CA PHE A 432 11.87 7.84 3.08
C PHE A 432 10.64 8.66 2.68
N PHE A 433 9.45 8.20 3.03
CA PHE A 433 8.19 8.87 2.74
C PHE A 433 8.13 10.30 3.32
N PHE A 434 8.45 10.48 4.60
CA PHE A 434 8.44 11.80 5.25
C PHE A 434 9.55 12.72 4.73
N SER A 435 10.69 12.16 4.31
CA SER A 435 11.70 12.93 3.60
C SER A 435 11.18 13.43 2.26
N ALA A 436 10.50 12.56 1.50
CA ALA A 436 9.94 12.90 0.21
C ALA A 436 8.86 13.97 0.31
N ALA A 437 7.95 13.84 1.27
CA ALA A 437 6.87 14.79 1.47
C ALA A 437 7.37 16.19 1.82
N ARG A 438 8.52 16.31 2.50
CA ARG A 438 9.18 17.60 2.73
C ARG A 438 9.85 18.14 1.47
N SER A 439 10.50 17.27 0.69
CA SER A 439 11.29 17.68 -0.47
C SER A 439 10.49 17.80 -1.77
N ILE A 440 9.25 17.30 -1.86
CA ILE A 440 8.47 17.28 -3.12
C ILE A 440 8.17 18.69 -3.64
N GLY A 441 8.11 19.69 -2.76
CA GLY A 441 7.96 21.07 -3.17
C GLY A 441 9.22 21.63 -3.82
N GLU A 442 10.37 21.41 -3.19
CA GLU A 442 11.65 21.98 -3.63
C GLU A 442 12.29 21.21 -4.80
N ASP A 443 12.14 19.88 -4.79
CA ASP A 443 12.75 18.96 -5.74
C ASP A 443 11.84 17.76 -6.09
N PRO A 444 10.74 17.98 -6.82
CA PRO A 444 9.79 16.91 -7.18
C PRO A 444 10.38 15.82 -8.10
N PHE A 445 11.50 16.08 -8.77
CA PHE A 445 12.21 15.11 -9.61
C PHE A 445 13.47 14.56 -8.94
N GLY A 446 13.72 14.93 -7.69
CA GLY A 446 14.82 14.38 -6.92
C GLY A 446 14.69 12.86 -6.83
N PHE A 447 15.80 12.16 -7.05
CA PHE A 447 15.85 10.69 -6.97
C PHE A 447 15.14 10.15 -5.72
N SER A 448 15.48 10.74 -4.56
CA SER A 448 14.91 10.33 -3.27
C SER A 448 13.40 10.57 -3.18
N VAL A 449 12.88 11.64 -3.80
CA VAL A 449 11.44 11.93 -3.80
C VAL A 449 10.70 10.92 -4.66
N LEU A 450 11.13 10.75 -5.92
CA LEU A 450 10.49 9.83 -6.85
C LEU A 450 10.50 8.38 -6.32
N LEU A 451 11.65 7.93 -5.82
CA LEU A 451 11.78 6.58 -5.27
C LEU A 451 10.96 6.40 -3.98
N ALA A 452 10.90 7.41 -3.11
CA ALA A 452 10.11 7.31 -1.89
C ALA A 452 8.59 7.33 -2.15
N VAL A 453 8.12 8.10 -3.12
CA VAL A 453 6.71 8.05 -3.57
C VAL A 453 6.41 6.68 -4.17
N TYR A 454 7.34 6.13 -4.96
CA TYR A 454 7.23 4.77 -5.49
C TYR A 454 7.12 3.72 -4.38
N LEU A 455 8.07 3.73 -3.43
CA LEU A 455 8.09 2.79 -2.30
C LEU A 455 6.84 2.94 -1.43
N GLY A 456 6.41 4.18 -1.16
CA GLY A 456 5.19 4.47 -0.39
C GLY A 456 3.94 3.92 -1.05
N SER A 457 3.72 4.25 -2.33
CA SER A 457 2.53 3.83 -3.08
C SER A 457 2.48 2.33 -3.37
N SER A 458 3.63 1.67 -3.49
CA SER A 458 3.73 0.22 -3.69
C SER A 458 3.86 -0.60 -2.40
N SER A 459 3.88 0.03 -1.22
CA SER A 459 4.07 -0.65 0.08
C SER A 459 3.00 -1.71 0.37
N VAL A 460 1.77 -1.53 -0.14
CA VAL A 460 0.69 -2.52 -0.07
C VAL A 460 1.07 -3.83 -0.77
N MET A 461 1.87 -3.76 -1.85
CA MET A 461 2.36 -4.95 -2.56
C MET A 461 3.24 -5.81 -1.65
N LEU A 462 4.11 -5.19 -0.85
CA LEU A 462 4.97 -5.88 0.12
C LEU A 462 4.13 -6.58 1.19
N VAL A 463 3.18 -5.86 1.79
CA VAL A 463 2.39 -6.35 2.93
C VAL A 463 1.47 -7.50 2.56
N ARG A 464 0.86 -7.41 1.38
CA ARG A 464 -0.03 -8.44 0.83
C ARG A 464 0.63 -9.81 0.65
N GLY A 465 1.95 -9.86 0.53
CA GLY A 465 2.65 -11.09 0.21
C GLY A 465 2.92 -11.24 -1.28
N SER A 466 3.57 -10.24 -1.87
CA SER A 466 4.34 -10.42 -3.13
C SER A 466 5.76 -10.91 -2.88
N GLY A 467 6.21 -10.92 -1.62
CA GLY A 467 7.58 -11.19 -1.22
C GLY A 467 8.42 -9.92 -1.12
N LEU A 468 9.26 -9.85 -0.09
CA LEU A 468 10.24 -8.78 0.06
C LEU A 468 11.22 -8.74 -1.13
N ASP A 469 11.47 -9.90 -1.73
CA ASP A 469 12.38 -10.08 -2.85
C ASP A 469 11.94 -9.32 -4.11
N ILE A 470 10.67 -9.52 -4.51
CA ILE A 470 10.08 -8.83 -5.66
C ILE A 470 9.99 -7.33 -5.37
N TYR A 471 9.58 -6.93 -4.17
CA TYR A 471 9.48 -5.52 -3.79
C TYR A 471 10.82 -4.78 -3.92
N ILE A 472 11.92 -5.37 -3.45
CA ILE A 472 13.27 -4.77 -3.55
C ILE A 472 13.73 -4.70 -5.01
N VAL A 473 13.51 -5.75 -5.81
CA VAL A 473 13.89 -5.73 -7.23
C VAL A 473 13.09 -4.71 -8.02
N TYR A 474 11.80 -4.57 -7.73
CA TYR A 474 10.96 -3.57 -8.35
C TYR A 474 11.42 -2.15 -7.98
N ALA A 475 11.79 -1.92 -6.72
CA ALA A 475 12.41 -0.67 -6.31
C ALA A 475 13.75 -0.40 -7.02
N ALA A 476 14.59 -1.42 -7.21
CA ALA A 476 15.86 -1.29 -7.92
C ALA A 476 15.68 -0.96 -9.40
N ILE A 477 14.70 -1.59 -10.07
CA ILE A 477 14.35 -1.27 -11.46
C ILE A 477 13.79 0.16 -11.55
N ALA A 478 12.90 0.55 -10.62
CA ALA A 478 12.37 1.91 -10.56
C ALA A 478 13.44 2.96 -10.25
N ALA A 479 14.52 2.60 -9.54
CA ALA A 479 15.62 3.52 -9.27
C ALA A 479 16.30 4.04 -10.56
N VAL A 480 16.34 3.24 -11.63
CA VAL A 480 16.98 3.62 -12.90
C VAL A 480 16.30 4.85 -13.56
N PRO A 481 14.99 4.84 -13.89
CA PRO A 481 14.34 6.02 -14.43
C PRO A 481 14.30 7.17 -13.42
N ALA A 482 14.28 6.92 -12.10
CA ALA A 482 14.37 7.97 -11.09
C ALA A 482 15.70 8.75 -11.17
N ILE A 483 16.81 8.05 -11.39
CA ILE A 483 18.12 8.66 -11.63
C ILE A 483 18.10 9.47 -12.92
N VAL A 484 17.57 8.91 -14.02
CA VAL A 484 17.47 9.60 -15.31
C VAL A 484 16.70 10.91 -15.17
N PHE A 485 15.54 10.90 -14.53
CA PHE A 485 14.73 12.10 -14.31
C PHE A 485 15.46 13.14 -13.44
N GLY A 486 16.12 12.71 -12.36
CA GLY A 486 16.92 13.60 -11.52
C GLY A 486 18.06 14.27 -12.28
N VAL A 487 18.83 13.51 -13.07
CA VAL A 487 19.93 14.03 -13.89
C VAL A 487 19.43 15.03 -14.93
N VAL A 488 18.36 14.68 -15.66
CA VAL A 488 17.76 15.55 -16.68
C VAL A 488 17.18 16.83 -16.07
N ALA A 489 16.64 16.74 -14.86
CA ALA A 489 16.17 17.90 -14.12
C ALA A 489 17.31 18.82 -13.62
N GLY A 490 18.58 18.44 -13.84
CA GLY A 490 19.75 19.19 -13.38
C GLY A 490 20.01 19.02 -11.89
N ARG A 491 19.47 17.97 -11.26
CA ARG A 491 19.60 17.71 -9.83
C ARG A 491 20.87 16.93 -9.54
N ARG A 492 21.47 17.20 -8.38
CA ARG A 492 22.67 16.48 -7.94
C ARG A 492 22.29 15.04 -7.65
N LEU A 493 23.09 14.11 -8.16
CA LEU A 493 22.96 12.69 -7.86
C LEU A 493 23.04 12.43 -6.34
N PRO A 494 22.33 11.41 -5.84
CA PRO A 494 22.19 11.14 -4.40
C PRO A 494 23.52 10.85 -3.68
N TRP A 495 24.57 10.43 -4.40
CA TRP A 495 25.86 10.05 -3.80
C TRP A 495 26.67 11.23 -3.21
N ARG A 496 26.28 12.48 -3.48
CA ARG A 496 26.80 13.62 -2.70
C ARG A 496 26.00 13.77 -1.40
N ILE A 497 26.05 12.73 -0.58
CA ILE A 497 25.69 12.84 0.84
C ILE A 497 26.65 13.89 1.41
N ARG A 498 26.12 15.03 1.85
CA ARG A 498 26.89 15.90 2.73
C ARG A 498 27.13 15.08 3.99
N ILE A 499 28.32 14.51 4.12
CA ILE A 499 28.88 14.14 5.41
C ILE A 499 29.06 15.49 6.11
N ASN A 500 28.02 15.89 6.85
CA ASN A 500 28.10 16.97 7.80
C ASN A 500 28.46 16.37 9.15
#